data_AF-A0A414PXF9-F1
#
_entry.id   AF-A0A414PXF9-F1
#
_cell.length_a   1.000
_cell.length_b   1.000
_cell.length_c   1.000
_cell.angle_alpha   90.00
_cell.angle_beta   90.00
_cell.angle_gamma   90.00
#
_symmetry.space_group_name_H-M   'P 1'
#
loop_
_entity.id
_entity.type
_entity.pdbx_description
1 polymer ?
#
loop_
_entity_poly.entity_id
_entity_poly.type
_entity_poly.pdbx_seq_one_letter_code
_entity_poly.pdbx_strand_id
1 'polypeptide(L)' 'MKFVKWITKDIIHALSLLSYLGFLIVGNILLYIGIYKLIEKYFFKSTILFIVLVIIGVISGFYNAYVAIMRK' A
#
# COMPACT_ATOMS: atom_id res chain seq x y z
N MET A 1 31.17 7.67 -19.44
CA MET A 1 30.63 6.55 -18.61
C MET A 1 30.13 6.95 -17.21
N LYS A 2 30.68 7.96 -16.52
CA LYS A 2 30.19 8.37 -15.17
C LYS A 2 28.74 8.89 -15.15
N PHE A 3 28.34 9.70 -16.13
CA PHE A 3 26.99 10.27 -16.21
C PHE A 3 25.89 9.21 -16.38
N VAL A 4 26.11 8.23 -17.26
CA VAL A 4 25.19 7.10 -17.47
C VAL A 4 24.98 6.32 -16.18
N LYS A 5 26.07 6.01 -15.45
CA LYS A 5 25.99 5.35 -14.13
C LYS A 5 25.19 6.13 -13.09
N TRP A 6 25.21 7.46 -13.15
CA TRP A 6 24.50 8.33 -12.21
C TRP A 6 22.99 8.32 -12.50
N ILE A 7 22.61 8.51 -13.77
CA ILE A 7 21.21 8.42 -14.23
C ILE A 7 20.60 7.06 -13.90
N THR A 8 21.35 5.97 -14.14
CA THR A 8 20.88 4.62 -13.79
C THR A 8 20.64 4.45 -12.30
N LYS A 9 21.46 5.07 -11.44
CA LYS A 9 21.30 4.99 -9.98
C LYS A 9 20.04 5.72 -9.49
N ASP A 10 19.76 6.90 -10.02
CA ASP A 10 18.57 7.68 -9.64
C ASP A 10 17.29 7.00 -10.11
N ILE A 11 17.29 6.43 -11.31
CA ILE A 11 16.15 5.65 -11.83
C ILE A 11 15.91 4.42 -10.97
N ILE A 12 16.96 3.67 -10.62
CA ILE A 12 16.84 2.50 -9.75
C ILE A 12 16.32 2.90 -8.36
N HIS A 13 16.80 4.01 -7.80
CA HIS A 13 16.33 4.51 -6.51
C HIS A 13 14.86 4.93 -6.57
N ALA A 14 14.44 5.66 -7.60
CA ALA A 14 13.05 6.05 -7.81
C ALA A 14 12.14 4.83 -7.96
N LEU A 15 12.56 3.84 -8.75
CA LEU A 15 11.82 2.59 -8.93
C LEU A 15 11.71 1.79 -7.62
N SER A 16 12.80 1.71 -6.86
CA SER A 16 12.80 1.04 -5.55
C SER A 16 11.84 1.69 -4.57
N LEU A 17 11.83 3.03 -4.53
CA LEU A 17 10.91 3.79 -3.67
C LEU A 17 9.45 3.61 -4.10
N LEU A 18 9.19 3.68 -5.41
CA LEU A 18 7.86 3.47 -5.97
C LEU A 18 7.34 2.07 -5.65
N SER A 19 8.16 1.03 -5.86
CA SER A 19 7.82 -0.35 -5.55
C SER A 19 7.54 -0.56 -4.06
N TYR A 20 8.37 0.02 -3.19
CA TYR A 20 8.17 -0.07 -1.74
C TYR A 20 6.85 0.58 -1.29
N LEU A 21 6.56 1.78 -1.78
CA LEU A 21 5.33 2.50 -1.45
C LEU A 21 4.10 1.80 -2.03
N GLY A 22 4.19 1.32 -3.27
CA GLY A 22 3.14 0.52 -3.90
C GLY A 22 2.85 -0.75 -3.10
N PHE A 23 3.89 -1.46 -2.64
CA PHE A 23 3.72 -2.63 -1.79
C PHE A 23 3.07 -2.30 -0.45
N LEU A 24 3.44 -1.18 0.17
CA LEU A 24 2.84 -0.70 1.42
C LEU A 24 1.34 -0.43 1.29
N ILE A 25 0.95 0.25 0.21
CA ILE A 25 -0.45 0.60 -0.06
C ILE A 25 -1.26 -0.65 -0.39
N VAL A 26 -0.78 -1.47 -1.33
CA VAL A 26 -1.45 -2.72 -1.73
C VAL A 26 -1.55 -3.69 -0.55
N GLY A 27 -0.50 -3.81 0.25
CA GLY A 27 -0.48 -4.65 1.44
C GLY A 27 -1.54 -4.24 2.47
N ASN A 28 -1.71 -2.93 2.70
CA ASN A 28 -2.77 -2.44 3.58
C ASN A 28 -4.16 -2.79 3.03
N ILE A 29 -4.42 -2.52 1.75
CA ILE A 29 -5.72 -2.82 1.13
C ILE A 29 -6.03 -4.32 1.22
N LEU A 30 -5.06 -5.18 0.89
CA LEU A 30 -5.21 -6.63 0.99
C LEU A 30 -5.47 -7.11 2.42
N LEU A 31 -4.83 -6.49 3.42
CA LEU A 31 -5.05 -6.81 4.82
C LEU A 31 -6.50 -6.53 5.23
N TYR A 32 -7.06 -5.36 4.87
CA TYR A 32 -8.45 -5.02 5.17
C TYR A 32 -9.46 -5.88 4.39
N ILE A 33 -9.14 -6.25 3.15
CA ILE A 33 -9.93 -7.25 2.39
C ILE A 33 -9.88 -8.62 3.08
N GLY A 34 -8.73 -9.03 3.60
CA GLY A 34 -8.57 -10.26 4.36
C GLY A 34 -9.40 -10.27 5.63
N ILE A 35 -9.40 -9.16 6.38
CA ILE A 35 -10.25 -8.97 7.56
C ILE A 35 -11.73 -9.09 7.17
N TYR A 36 -12.16 -8.45 6.09
CA TYR A 36 -13.54 -8.58 5.60
C TYR A 36 -13.90 -10.05 5.32
N LYS A 37 -13.04 -10.79 4.61
CA LYS A 37 -13.30 -12.21 4.32
C LYS A 37 -13.40 -13.07 5.58
N LEU A 38 -12.64 -12.75 6.63
CA LEU A 38 -12.79 -13.42 7.92
C LEU A 38 -14.14 -13.09 8.56
N ILE A 39 -14.54 -11.81 8.58
CA ILE A 39 -15.85 -11.40 9.10
C ILE A 39 -17.00 -12.06 8.32
N GLU A 40 -16.93 -12.06 6.99
CA GLU A 40 -17.92 -12.70 6.12
C GLU A 40 -18.06 -14.20 6.40
N LYS A 41 -16.95 -14.88 6.71
CA LYS A 41 -16.94 -16.31 7.03
C LYS A 41 -17.60 -16.64 8.38
N TYR A 42 -17.42 -15.79 9.39
CA TYR A 42 -17.83 -16.10 10.77
C TYR A 42 -19.09 -15.37 11.26
N PHE A 43 -19.47 -14.25 10.64
CA PHE A 43 -20.57 -13.40 11.12
C PHE A 43 -21.68 -13.24 10.07
N PHE A 44 -21.48 -12.36 9.10
CA PHE A 44 -22.48 -12.07 8.08
C PHE A 44 -21.84 -11.38 6.87
N LYS A 45 -22.49 -11.51 5.71
CA LYS A 45 -22.10 -10.82 4.49
C LYS A 45 -22.72 -9.42 4.45
N SER A 46 -21.91 -8.39 4.25
CA SER A 46 -22.39 -7.01 4.09
C SER A 46 -21.52 -6.23 3.12
N THR A 47 -22.11 -5.84 2.00
CA THR A 47 -21.45 -5.03 0.96
C THR A 47 -21.02 -3.67 1.48
N ILE A 48 -21.80 -3.07 2.38
CA ILE A 48 -21.47 -1.78 3.00
C ILE A 48 -20.22 -1.92 3.86
N LEU A 49 -20.13 -2.98 4.66
CA LEU A 49 -18.98 -3.25 5.51
C LEU A 49 -17.70 -3.51 4.67
N PHE A 50 -17.83 -4.21 3.55
CA PHE A 50 -16.74 -4.38 2.59
C PHE A 50 -16.22 -3.03 2.06
N ILE A 51 -17.12 -2.17 1.57
CA ILE A 51 -16.76 -0.86 1.02
C ILE A 51 -16.05 -0.01 2.09
N VAL A 52 -16.58 0.01 3.32
CA VAL A 52 -15.98 0.76 4.43
C VAL A 52 -14.57 0.26 4.73
N LEU A 53 -14.36 -1.06 4.84
CA LEU A 53 -13.04 -1.63 5.10
C LEU A 53 -12.04 -1.36 3.96
N VAL A 54 -12.49 -1.39 2.70
CA VAL A 54 -11.63 -1.04 1.56
C VAL A 54 -11.23 0.44 1.62
N ILE A 55 -12.16 1.36 1.89
CA ILE A 55 -11.85 2.79 2.05
C ILE A 55 -10.84 3.01 3.18
N ILE A 56 -11.05 2.36 4.34
CA ILE A 56 -10.11 2.43 5.46
C ILE A 56 -8.74 1.86 5.05
N GLY A 57 -8.70 0.75 4.33
CA GLY A 57 -7.47 0.15 3.85
C GLY A 57 -6.69 1.05 2.89
N VAL A 58 -7.40 1.76 2.00
CA VAL A 58 -6.81 2.75 1.10
C VAL A 58 -6.23 3.91 1.92
N ILE A 59 -7.02 4.54 2.79
CA ILE A 59 -6.59 5.67 3.62
C ILE A 59 -5.38 5.28 4.50
N SER A 60 -5.45 4.12 5.15
CA SER A 60 -4.36 3.56 5.95
C SER A 60 -3.10 3.31 5.12
N GLY A 61 -3.26 2.75 3.91
CA GLY A 61 -2.16 2.52 2.98
C GLY A 61 -1.44 3.81 2.59
N PHE A 62 -2.21 4.84 2.21
CA PHE A 62 -1.66 6.16 1.87
C PHE A 62 -1.04 6.87 3.08
N TYR A 63 -1.65 6.77 4.26
CA TYR A 63 -1.10 7.33 5.48
C TYR A 63 0.23 6.68 5.86
N ASN A 64 0.32 5.35 5.81
CA ASN A 64 1.55 4.63 6.10
C ASN A 64 2.65 4.93 5.06
N ALA A 65 2.29 5.07 3.79
CA ALA A 65 3.21 5.50 2.74
C ALA A 65 3.72 6.93 3.00
N TYR A 66 2.84 7.86 3.34
CA TYR A 66 3.20 9.23 3.71
C TYR A 66 4.16 9.26 4.91
N VAL A 67 3.85 8.53 5.98
CA VAL A 67 4.71 8.42 7.15
C VAL A 67 6.07 7.81 6.80
N ALA A 68 6.11 6.79 5.94
CA ALA A 68 7.36 6.17 5.50
C ALA A 68 8.26 7.11 4.69
N ILE A 69 7.68 8.08 3.97
CA ILE A 69 8.43 9.12 3.25
C ILE A 69 8.87 10.23 4.19
N MET A 70 8.00 10.68 5.10
CA MET A 70 8.23 11.82 6.00
C MET A 70 9.12 11.49 7.20
N ARG A 71 9.18 10.24 7.64
CA ARG A 71 10.07 9.78 8.73
C ARG A 71 11.46 9.37 8.25
N LYS A 72 11.83 9.69 7.00
CA LYS A 72 13.20 9.57 6.52
C LYS A 72 14.10 10.67 7.09
#